data_AF-A0ABD0RJ08-F1
#
_entry.id   AF-A0ABD0RJ08-F1
#
_cell.length_a   1.000
_cell.length_b   1.000
_cell.length_c   1.000
_cell.angle_alpha   90.00
_cell.angle_beta   90.00
_cell.angle_gamma   90.00
#
_symmetry.space_group_name_H-M   'P 1'
#
loop_
_entity.id
_entity.type
_entity.pdbx_description
1 polymer ?
#
loop_
_entity_poly.entity_id
_entity_poly.type
_entity_poly.pdbx_seq_one_letter_code
_entity_poly.pdbx_strand_id
1 'polypeptide(L)'
;ANYNFDKSKQCIGAMTIEIDFLQKKSTDSSPYDSDKMAAEFIQHFNNQGFTVGQQLVFSFCDKLFGLVIKDIEAMDPSILKGEPASGKKQK
;
A
#
# COMPACT_ATOMS: atom_id res chain seq x y z
N ALA A 1 20.16 -6.54 22.17
CA ALA A 1 19.65 -5.21 21.78
C ALA A 1 18.13 -5.33 21.64
N ASN A 2 17.36 -4.58 22.43
CA ASN A 2 15.90 -4.61 22.37
C ASN A 2 15.45 -3.80 21.15
N TYR A 3 14.94 -4.48 20.12
CA TYR A 3 14.33 -3.83 18.97
C TYR A 3 13.00 -3.21 19.44
N ASN A 4 12.97 -1.89 19.62
CA ASN A 4 11.75 -1.19 19.93
C ASN A 4 10.98 -0.95 18.62
N PHE A 5 9.87 -1.66 18.44
CA PHE A 5 8.96 -1.46 17.31
C PHE A 5 8.23 -0.13 17.51
N ASP A 6 8.87 0.94 17.07
CA ASP A 6 8.32 2.28 17.16
C ASP A 6 7.23 2.41 16.09
N LYS A 7 5.97 2.24 16.52
CA LYS A 7 4.80 2.35 15.63
C LYS A 7 4.80 3.67 14.84
N SER A 8 5.40 4.73 15.37
CA SER A 8 5.46 6.02 14.67
C SER A 8 6.48 6.07 13.53
N LYS A 9 7.44 5.12 13.45
CA LYS A 9 8.52 5.08 12.45
C LYS A 9 8.45 3.86 11.52
N GLN A 10 7.71 2.83 11.91
CA GLN A 10 7.53 1.60 11.14
C GLN A 10 6.15 1.52 10.46
N CYS A 11 5.29 2.53 10.65
CA CYS A 11 4.05 2.65 9.87
C CYS A 11 4.35 3.03 8.43
N ILE A 12 3.61 2.39 7.51
CA ILE A 12 3.67 2.68 6.08
C ILE A 12 2.79 3.90 5.83
N GLY A 13 3.38 4.97 5.33
CA GLY A 13 2.67 6.20 4.97
C GLY A 13 2.08 6.12 3.57
N ALA A 14 2.90 5.71 2.61
CA ALA A 14 2.47 5.41 1.25
C ALA A 14 3.11 4.11 0.78
N MET A 15 2.41 3.37 -0.07
CA MET A 15 2.92 2.14 -0.68
C MET A 15 2.57 2.13 -2.15
N THR A 16 3.56 1.88 -2.99
CA THR A 16 3.35 1.66 -4.42
C THR A 16 3.29 0.17 -4.69
N ILE A 17 2.14 -0.29 -5.18
CA ILE A 17 1.90 -1.70 -5.49
C ILE A 17 1.57 -1.82 -6.97
N GLU A 18 2.31 -2.67 -7.67
CA GLU A 18 1.99 -3.07 -9.03
C GLU A 18 0.98 -4.22 -8.98
N ILE A 19 -0.12 -4.08 -9.72
CA ILE A 19 -1.19 -5.07 -9.82
C ILE A 19 -1.18 -5.64 -11.23
N ASP A 20 -1.18 -6.97 -11.32
CA ASP A 20 -1.39 -7.72 -12.57
C ASP A 20 -2.39 -8.85 -12.36
N PHE A 21 -3.02 -9.34 -13.43
CA PHE A 21 -3.90 -10.51 -13.32
C PHE A 21 -3.07 -11.78 -13.10
N LEU A 22 -3.30 -12.48 -11.99
CA LEU A 22 -2.56 -13.73 -11.72
C LEU A 22 -2.83 -14.79 -12.80
N GLN A 23 -4.03 -14.81 -13.34
CA GLN A 23 -4.44 -15.72 -14.40
C GLN A 23 -4.73 -14.96 -15.69
N LYS A 24 -3.89 -15.14 -16.71
CA LYS A 24 -4.08 -14.59 -18.06
C LYS A 24 -5.39 -15.02 -18.75
N LYS A 25 -6.06 -16.07 -18.27
CA LYS A 25 -7.37 -16.52 -18.75
C LYS A 25 -8.54 -15.74 -18.13
N SER A 26 -8.31 -15.07 -17.01
CA SER A 26 -9.31 -14.26 -16.29
C SER A 26 -9.07 -12.75 -16.45
N THR A 27 -8.19 -12.36 -17.38
CA THR A 27 -7.99 -10.98 -17.77
C THR A 27 -9.27 -10.48 -18.41
N ASP A 28 -9.82 -9.42 -17.85
CA ASP A 28 -11.09 -8.85 -18.26
C ASP A 28 -10.92 -7.36 -18.39
N SER A 29 -11.68 -6.77 -19.29
CA SER A 29 -11.56 -5.36 -19.62
C SER A 29 -12.50 -4.48 -18.78
N SER A 30 -13.05 -5.02 -17.67
CA SER A 30 -13.91 -4.26 -16.78
C SER A 30 -13.15 -3.10 -16.14
N PRO A 31 -13.82 -1.96 -15.92
CA PRO A 31 -13.26 -0.88 -15.14
C PRO A 31 -13.11 -1.34 -13.68
N TYR A 32 -11.88 -1.36 -13.18
CA TYR A 32 -11.59 -1.65 -11.79
C TYR A 32 -11.42 -0.34 -11.03
N ASP A 33 -12.15 -0.23 -9.92
CA ASP A 33 -12.04 0.90 -9.02
C ASP A 33 -10.82 0.70 -8.10
N SER A 34 -9.78 1.48 -8.33
CA SER A 34 -8.54 1.43 -7.57
C SER A 34 -8.74 1.83 -6.10
N ASP A 35 -9.70 2.71 -5.81
CA ASP A 35 -10.01 3.14 -4.45
C ASP A 35 -10.64 1.99 -3.66
N LYS A 36 -11.61 1.27 -4.27
CA LYS A 36 -12.17 0.05 -3.69
C LYS A 36 -11.12 -1.05 -3.50
N MET A 37 -10.23 -1.25 -4.48
CA MET A 37 -9.15 -2.22 -4.34
C MET A 37 -8.21 -1.87 -3.19
N ALA A 38 -7.82 -0.60 -3.07
CA ALA A 38 -6.98 -0.13 -1.98
C ALA A 38 -7.68 -0.29 -0.62
N ALA A 39 -8.96 0.04 -0.52
CA ALA A 39 -9.75 -0.14 0.69
C ALA A 39 -9.84 -1.60 1.12
N GLU A 40 -10.18 -2.50 0.19
CA GLU A 40 -10.22 -3.95 0.44
C GLU A 40 -8.84 -4.52 0.80
N PHE A 41 -7.78 -4.05 0.13
CA PHE A 41 -6.41 -4.44 0.44
C PHE A 41 -6.04 -4.03 1.88
N ILE A 42 -6.30 -2.78 2.27
CA ILE A 42 -6.02 -2.31 3.63
C ILE A 42 -6.87 -3.07 4.67
N GLN A 43 -8.11 -3.44 4.33
CA GLN A 43 -8.96 -4.24 5.22
C GLN A 43 -8.42 -5.67 5.39
N HIS A 44 -8.05 -6.34 4.31
CA HIS A 44 -7.51 -7.70 4.35
C HIS A 44 -6.14 -7.77 5.02
N PHE A 45 -5.28 -6.79 4.74
CA PHE A 45 -3.89 -6.78 5.19
C PHE A 45 -3.63 -5.77 6.32
N ASN A 46 -4.66 -5.44 7.09
CA ASN A 46 -4.52 -4.53 8.22
C ASN A 46 -3.57 -5.11 9.27
N ASN A 47 -2.64 -4.28 9.77
CA ASN A 47 -1.60 -4.67 10.73
C ASN A 47 -0.59 -5.72 10.24
N GLN A 48 -0.47 -5.93 8.93
CA GLN A 48 0.62 -6.74 8.37
C GLN A 48 1.80 -5.87 7.93
N GLY A 49 3.00 -6.41 8.14
CA GLY A 49 4.24 -5.82 7.65
C GLY A 49 4.50 -6.27 6.22
N PHE A 50 5.02 -5.35 5.42
CA PHE A 50 5.31 -5.57 4.01
C PHE A 50 6.74 -5.16 3.69
N THR A 51 7.33 -5.80 2.67
CA THR A 51 8.68 -5.47 2.18
C THR A 51 8.65 -5.14 0.69
N VAL A 52 9.53 -4.23 0.26
CA VAL A 52 9.73 -3.94 -1.16
C VAL A 52 10.17 -5.22 -1.90
N GLY A 53 9.53 -5.49 -3.03
CA GLY A 53 9.71 -6.70 -3.84
C GLY A 53 8.86 -7.89 -3.40
N GLN A 54 8.11 -7.78 -2.30
CA GLN A 54 7.23 -8.85 -1.85
C GLN A 54 6.07 -9.03 -2.84
N GLN A 55 5.85 -10.27 -3.25
CA GLN A 55 4.73 -10.66 -4.11
C GLN A 55 3.61 -11.26 -3.28
N LEU A 56 2.38 -10.85 -3.56
CA LEU A 56 1.19 -11.25 -2.84
C LEU A 56 0.10 -11.62 -3.86
N VAL A 57 -0.86 -12.42 -3.42
CA VAL A 57 -2.07 -12.71 -4.20
C VAL A 57 -3.25 -12.05 -3.51
N PHE A 58 -4.07 -11.35 -4.28
CA PHE A 58 -5.25 -10.67 -3.79
C PHE A 58 -6.46 -11.01 -4.63
N SER A 59 -7.52 -11.44 -3.95
CA SER A 59 -8.79 -11.74 -4.57
C SER A 59 -9.70 -10.51 -4.51
N PHE A 60 -10.10 -9.99 -5.66
CA PHE A 60 -11.04 -8.88 -5.76
C PHE A 60 -12.09 -9.18 -6.83
N CYS A 61 -13.38 -9.04 -6.48
CA CYS A 61 -14.50 -9.28 -7.40
C CYS A 61 -14.41 -10.65 -8.12
N ASP A 62 -14.22 -11.73 -7.34
CA ASP A 62 -14.03 -13.12 -7.81
C ASP A 62 -12.83 -13.36 -8.74
N LYS A 63 -11.88 -12.41 -8.79
CA LYS A 63 -10.67 -12.53 -9.60
C LYS A 63 -9.42 -12.45 -8.75
N LEU A 64 -8.39 -13.19 -9.17
CA LEU A 64 -7.10 -13.23 -8.50
C LEU A 64 -6.12 -12.30 -9.22
N PHE A 65 -5.59 -11.37 -8.46
CA PHE A 65 -4.56 -10.42 -8.85
C PHE A 65 -3.24 -10.79 -8.17
N GLY A 66 -2.16 -10.74 -8.93
CA GLY A 66 -0.80 -10.71 -8.40
C GLY A 66 -0.45 -9.27 -8.06
N LEU A 67 -0.10 -9.04 -6.80
CA LEU A 67 0.42 -7.77 -6.32
C LEU A 67 1.93 -7.89 -6.16
N VAL A 68 2.66 -6.84 -6.53
CA VAL A 68 4.09 -6.72 -6.25
C VAL A 68 4.35 -5.37 -5.64
N ILE A 69 4.91 -5.37 -4.44
CA ILE A 69 5.26 -4.11 -3.78
C ILE A 69 6.51 -3.55 -4.46
N LYS A 70 6.37 -2.38 -5.08
CA LYS A 70 7.48 -1.70 -5.75
C LYS A 70 8.21 -0.76 -4.83
N ASP A 71 7.46 -0.07 -3.99
CA ASP A 71 8.01 0.93 -3.09
C ASP A 71 7.15 1.04 -1.83
N ILE A 72 7.80 1.35 -0.71
CA ILE A 72 7.16 1.57 0.59
C ILE A 72 7.77 2.83 1.17
N GLU A 73 6.95 3.85 1.33
CA GLU A 73 7.30 5.08 2.01
C GLU A 73 6.84 5.00 3.46
N ALA A 74 7.78 5.17 4.39
CA ALA A 74 7.45 5.23 5.81
C ALA A 74 6.68 6.52 6.12
N MET A 75 5.74 6.45 7.05
CA MET A 75 5.01 7.62 7.52
C MET A 75 5.96 8.52 8.30
N ASP A 76 6.06 9.78 7.89
CA ASP A 76 6.84 10.75 8.65
C ASP A 76 6.11 11.10 9.96
N PRO A 77 6.75 10.95 11.14
CA PRO A 77 6.11 11.22 12.42
C PRO A 77 5.75 12.70 12.63
N SER A 78 6.23 13.63 11.80
CA SER A 78 5.79 15.02 11.80
C SER A 78 4.34 15.20 11.34
N ILE A 79 3.82 14.31 10.47
CA ILE A 79 2.43 14.33 10.00
C ILE A 79 1.46 14.07 11.17
N LEU A 80 1.83 13.17 12.09
CA LEU A 80 1.06 12.87 13.30
C LEU A 80 1.14 13.98 14.36
N LYS A 81 2.19 14.82 14.31
CA LYS A 81 2.37 15.95 15.24
C LYS A 81 1.57 17.19 14.87
N GLY A 82 0.90 17.23 13.72
CA GLY A 82 0.01 18.32 13.35
C GLY A 82 0.71 19.67 13.13
N GLU A 83 2.00 19.67 12.77
CA GLU A 83 2.61 20.87 12.22
C GLU A 83 2.19 21.02 10.75
N PRO A 84 1.73 22.21 10.31
CA PRO A 84 1.34 22.41 8.93
C PRO A 84 2.55 22.13 8.03
N ALA A 85 2.37 21.22 7.07
CA ALA A 85 3.33 20.99 6.00
C ALA A 85 3.70 22.36 5.40
N SER A 86 4.93 22.81 5.64
CA SER A 86 5.47 24.02 5.03
C SER A 86 5.68 23.73 3.54
N GLY A 87 4.58 23.82 2.80
CA GLY A 87 4.55 23.78 1.34
C GLY A 87 5.30 24.99 0.80
N LYS A 88 6.39 24.67 0.11
CA LYS A 88 7.29 25.59 -0.60
C LYS A 88 6.55 26.68 -1.37
N LYS A 89 7.07 27.91 -1.27
CA LYS A 89 6.80 29.04 -2.17
C LYS A 89 6.85 28.61 -3.62
N GLN A 90 5.86 29.01 -4.42
CA GLN A 90 6.03 29.09 -5.88
C GLN A 90 5.39 30.38 -6.41
N LYS A 91 6.31 31.35 -6.60
CA LYS A 91 6.35 32.56 -7.44
C LYS A 91 5.08 33.38 -7.69
#